data_AF-A0A9D0I5H4-F1
#
_entry.id   AF-A0A9D0I5H4-F1
#
_cell.length_a   1.000
_cell.length_b   1.000
_cell.length_c   1.000
_cell.angle_alpha   90.00
_cell.angle_beta   90.00
_cell.angle_gamma   90.00
#
_symmetry.space_group_name_H-M   'P 1'
#
loop_
_entity.id
_entity.type
_entity.pdbx_description
1 polymer ?
#
loop_
_entity_poly.entity_id
_entity_poly.type
_entity_poly.pdbx_seq_one_letter_code
_entity_poly.pdbx_strand_id
1 'polypeptide(L)'
;MKRSVLFSILVSGIILTTQSVHATVIYESLPGSNTNHMSKHGQKGPVLADDFTPSGSGRVSSIEWWGSAPLNPTGTDTFEVTFHPDAGGTPNTTPAGAKLSQGFVHATGVDPDGDGIFHYFANWSPMGLFLAEGVDYWFSVANSQSSWTWASGLAPSVGSEQYDAVVSTGVGPDGGPHFGPWNYIADQDFAFRINVPEPALFALMGLGLAGFGCRRQREKKTS
;
A
#
# COMPACT_ATOMS: atom_id res chain seq x y z
N MET A 1 71.52 4.40 -7.76
CA MET A 1 70.82 3.88 -8.95
C MET A 1 69.40 3.47 -8.57
N LYS A 2 68.42 4.25 -9.05
CA LYS A 2 66.96 4.06 -9.18
C LYS A 2 66.27 2.91 -8.41
N ARG A 3 65.55 3.25 -7.33
CA ARG A 3 64.42 2.46 -6.80
C ARG A 3 63.13 3.17 -7.21
N SER A 4 62.48 2.63 -8.24
CA SER A 4 61.25 3.15 -8.82
C SER A 4 60.07 2.89 -7.86
N VAL A 5 59.50 3.97 -7.33
CA VAL A 5 58.31 3.96 -6.47
C VAL A 5 57.08 3.80 -7.37
N LEU A 6 56.49 2.60 -7.38
CA LEU A 6 55.19 2.32 -7.98
C LEU A 6 54.10 2.97 -7.13
N PHE A 7 53.70 4.18 -7.51
CA PHE A 7 52.54 4.88 -6.97
C PHE A 7 51.27 4.23 -7.56
N SER A 8 50.74 3.21 -6.89
CA SER A 8 49.42 2.66 -7.19
C SER A 8 48.34 3.69 -6.84
N ILE A 9 48.02 4.54 -7.81
CA ILE A 9 46.86 5.43 -7.79
C ILE A 9 45.62 4.56 -8.04
N LEU A 10 45.07 3.97 -6.98
CA LEU A 10 43.76 3.34 -7.00
C LEU A 10 42.71 4.45 -6.85
N VAL A 11 42.28 5.05 -7.96
CA VAL A 11 41.11 5.93 -7.99
C VAL A 11 39.88 5.04 -7.79
N SER A 12 39.44 4.89 -6.54
CA SER A 12 38.10 4.38 -6.25
C SER A 12 37.08 5.41 -6.72
N GLY A 13 36.61 5.24 -7.95
CA GLY A 13 35.42 5.92 -8.45
C GLY A 13 34.23 5.50 -7.59
N ILE A 14 33.81 6.38 -6.68
CA ILE A 14 32.53 6.26 -6.01
C ILE A 14 31.49 6.58 -7.08
N ILE A 15 31.00 5.54 -7.73
CA ILE A 15 29.80 5.62 -8.56
C ILE A 15 28.66 5.87 -7.58
N LEU A 16 28.24 7.13 -7.46
CA LEU A 16 26.99 7.53 -6.82
C LEU A 16 25.85 6.96 -7.69
N THR A 17 25.54 5.69 -7.47
CA THR A 17 24.29 5.13 -7.97
C THR A 17 23.17 5.83 -7.20
N THR A 18 22.43 6.70 -7.87
CA THR A 18 21.16 7.21 -7.35
C THR A 18 20.23 6.00 -7.29
N GLN A 19 20.16 5.34 -6.14
CA GLN A 19 19.15 4.31 -5.94
C GLN A 19 17.80 5.01 -6.01
N SER A 20 16.99 4.58 -6.96
CA SER A 20 15.59 4.99 -7.04
C SER A 20 14.95 4.61 -5.70
N VAL A 21 14.29 5.56 -5.05
CA VAL A 21 13.50 5.31 -3.84
C VAL A 21 12.31 4.47 -4.29
N HIS A 22 12.47 3.15 -4.30
CA HIS A 22 11.35 2.26 -4.55
C HIS A 22 10.53 2.16 -3.26
N ALA A 23 9.21 2.13 -3.41
CA ALA A 23 8.35 1.81 -2.28
C ALA A 23 8.49 0.31 -1.99
N THR A 24 8.56 -0.05 -0.71
CA THR A 24 8.50 -1.42 -0.25
C THR A 24 7.05 -1.85 -0.16
N VAL A 25 6.72 -2.98 -0.79
CA VAL A 25 5.43 -3.65 -0.63
C VAL A 25 5.39 -4.29 0.76
N ILE A 26 4.41 -3.92 1.58
CA ILE A 26 4.22 -4.51 2.92
C ILE A 26 3.04 -5.49 2.97
N TYR A 27 2.19 -5.47 1.96
CA TYR A 27 1.13 -6.45 1.74
C TYR A 27 0.79 -6.51 0.24
N GLU A 28 0.53 -7.70 -0.28
CA GLU A 28 0.12 -7.93 -1.67
C GLU A 28 -0.72 -9.20 -1.79
N SER A 29 -1.92 -9.02 -2.36
CA SER A 29 -2.71 -10.07 -3.00
C SER A 29 -2.95 -9.68 -4.46
N LEU A 30 -2.50 -10.54 -5.39
CA LEU A 30 -2.64 -10.32 -6.83
C LEU A 30 -4.03 -10.75 -7.33
N PRO A 31 -4.55 -10.16 -8.42
CA PRO A 31 -5.86 -10.51 -8.95
C PRO A 31 -5.93 -11.95 -9.46
N GLY A 32 -7.03 -12.63 -9.12
CA GLY A 32 -7.41 -13.92 -9.69
C GLY A 32 -8.47 -13.77 -10.79
N SER A 33 -9.65 -13.26 -10.45
CA SER A 33 -10.78 -13.12 -11.38
C SER A 33 -11.68 -11.94 -11.00
N ASN A 34 -12.48 -11.42 -11.92
CA ASN A 34 -13.51 -10.44 -11.56
C ASN A 34 -14.60 -11.07 -10.69
N THR A 35 -15.04 -10.34 -9.66
CA THR A 35 -16.19 -10.74 -8.82
C THR A 35 -17.46 -10.00 -9.24
N ASN A 36 -18.59 -10.36 -8.66
CA ASN A 36 -19.82 -9.55 -8.71
C ASN A 36 -19.96 -8.63 -7.48
N HIS A 37 -18.93 -8.56 -6.63
CA HIS A 37 -18.94 -7.81 -5.39
C HIS A 37 -18.60 -6.35 -5.64
N MET A 38 -19.55 -5.48 -5.30
CA MET A 38 -19.56 -4.09 -5.70
C MET A 38 -19.50 -3.21 -4.46
N SER A 39 -18.50 -2.33 -4.38
CA SER A 39 -18.35 -1.40 -3.27
C SER A 39 -18.71 0.02 -3.70
N LYS A 40 -19.72 0.61 -3.07
CA LYS A 40 -20.36 1.87 -3.47
C LYS A 40 -20.22 2.95 -2.41
N HIS A 41 -19.76 4.11 -2.88
CA HIS A 41 -19.86 5.36 -2.14
C HIS A 41 -21.23 6.02 -2.41
N GLY A 42 -21.79 6.72 -1.41
CA GLY A 42 -22.70 7.85 -1.68
C GLY A 42 -24.17 7.81 -1.22
N GLN A 43 -24.76 6.71 -0.72
CA GLN A 43 -26.04 6.73 0.04
C GLN A 43 -26.53 5.30 0.43
N LYS A 44 -25.95 4.68 1.46
CA LYS A 44 -26.38 3.38 2.07
C LYS A 44 -25.76 2.09 1.52
N GLY A 45 -24.62 2.17 0.84
CA GLY A 45 -23.73 1.02 0.62
C GLY A 45 -24.02 0.18 -0.64
N PRO A 46 -23.54 -1.08 -0.69
CA PRO A 46 -22.62 -1.70 0.28
C PRO A 46 -21.20 -1.16 0.13
N VAL A 47 -20.47 -1.09 1.24
CA VAL A 47 -19.01 -0.89 1.21
C VAL A 47 -18.38 -2.20 1.62
N LEU A 48 -17.39 -2.64 0.86
CA LEU A 48 -16.66 -3.85 1.16
C LEU A 48 -15.28 -3.50 1.73
N ALA A 49 -14.84 -4.32 2.67
CA ALA A 49 -13.51 -4.22 3.25
C ALA A 49 -12.90 -5.62 3.33
N ASP A 50 -11.60 -5.69 3.21
CA ASP A 50 -10.83 -6.92 3.31
C ASP A 50 -9.75 -6.78 4.38
N ASP A 51 -9.43 -7.85 5.09
CA ASP A 51 -8.40 -7.79 6.12
C ASP A 51 -7.00 -7.94 5.53
N PHE A 52 -6.00 -7.50 6.29
CA PHE A 52 -4.61 -7.79 5.98
C PHE A 52 -3.74 -7.58 7.21
N THR A 53 -2.66 -8.35 7.26
CA THR A 53 -1.56 -8.20 8.20
C THR A 53 -0.29 -7.78 7.43
N PRO A 54 0.25 -6.57 7.66
CA PRO A 54 1.49 -6.12 7.02
C PRO A 54 2.69 -6.96 7.43
N SER A 55 3.53 -7.30 6.47
CA SER A 55 4.86 -7.92 6.65
C SER A 55 5.95 -6.90 7.03
N GLY A 56 5.62 -5.61 7.08
CA GLY A 56 6.55 -4.56 7.47
C GLY A 56 5.81 -3.32 7.98
N SER A 57 6.53 -2.48 8.72
CA SER A 57 5.99 -1.24 9.28
C SER A 57 6.35 -0.03 8.42
N GLY A 58 5.45 0.95 8.32
CA GLY A 58 5.76 2.18 7.61
C GLY A 58 4.56 3.11 7.41
N ARG A 59 4.83 4.31 6.89
CA ARG A 59 3.76 5.20 6.44
C ARG A 59 3.34 4.82 5.03
N VAL A 60 2.05 4.60 4.81
CA VAL A 60 1.51 4.27 3.48
C VAL A 60 1.80 5.41 2.52
N SER A 61 2.50 5.11 1.43
CA SER A 61 2.80 6.08 0.37
C SER A 61 1.88 5.96 -0.83
N SER A 62 1.51 4.73 -1.18
CA SER A 62 0.63 4.43 -2.30
C SER A 62 -0.12 3.13 -2.06
N ILE A 63 -1.23 3.03 -2.77
CA ILE A 63 -2.14 1.89 -2.74
C ILE A 63 -2.47 1.50 -4.17
N GLU A 64 -2.64 0.21 -4.36
CA GLU A 64 -3.00 -0.41 -5.63
C GLU A 64 -4.13 -1.40 -5.37
N TRP A 65 -5.07 -1.51 -6.30
CA TRP A 65 -6.16 -2.48 -6.21
C TRP A 65 -6.65 -2.85 -7.59
N TRP A 66 -7.38 -3.96 -7.68
CA TRP A 66 -7.89 -4.48 -8.95
C TRP A 66 -9.40 -4.61 -8.94
N GLY A 67 -10.00 -4.44 -10.12
CA GLY A 67 -11.43 -4.57 -10.31
C GLY A 67 -11.86 -4.44 -11.75
N SER A 68 -13.15 -4.30 -11.98
CA SER A 68 -13.70 -4.12 -13.33
C SER A 68 -13.30 -2.76 -13.93
N ALA A 69 -13.54 -2.61 -15.24
CA ALA A 69 -13.26 -1.39 -16.00
C ALA A 69 -13.79 -0.10 -15.36
N PRO A 70 -13.08 1.03 -15.52
CA PRO A 70 -13.59 2.34 -15.13
C PRO A 70 -14.76 2.71 -16.03
N LEU A 71 -15.78 3.36 -15.45
CA LEU A 71 -16.97 3.76 -16.21
C LEU A 71 -16.82 5.11 -16.87
N ASN A 72 -15.90 5.94 -16.38
CA ASN A 72 -15.70 7.27 -16.93
C ASN A 72 -14.99 7.16 -18.29
N PRO A 73 -15.55 7.73 -19.38
CA PRO A 73 -14.94 7.71 -20.71
C PRO A 73 -13.57 8.43 -20.76
N THR A 74 -13.24 9.23 -19.74
CA THR A 74 -11.91 9.84 -19.59
C THR A 74 -10.87 8.90 -18.97
N GLY A 75 -11.27 7.69 -18.55
CA GLY A 75 -10.40 6.69 -17.92
C GLY A 75 -10.02 6.98 -16.46
N THR A 76 -10.54 8.06 -15.86
CA THR A 76 -10.27 8.42 -14.46
C THR A 76 -11.53 8.32 -13.62
N ASP A 77 -11.47 7.55 -12.53
CA ASP A 77 -12.55 7.39 -11.57
C ASP A 77 -12.18 7.96 -10.20
N THR A 78 -13.21 8.27 -9.40
CA THR A 78 -13.05 8.74 -8.02
C THR A 78 -13.48 7.66 -7.06
N PHE A 79 -12.52 7.26 -6.22
CA PHE A 79 -12.68 6.23 -5.21
C PHE A 79 -12.57 6.83 -3.82
N GLU A 80 -13.41 6.38 -2.91
CA GLU A 80 -13.23 6.54 -1.49
C GLU A 80 -12.47 5.34 -0.95
N VAL A 81 -11.36 5.59 -0.28
CA VAL A 81 -10.54 4.56 0.33
C VAL A 81 -10.51 4.79 1.83
N THR A 82 -10.63 3.70 2.60
CA THR A 82 -10.62 3.74 4.05
C THR A 82 -9.78 2.61 4.62
N PHE A 83 -9.08 2.90 5.71
CA PHE A 83 -8.38 1.93 6.54
C PHE A 83 -9.02 1.88 7.92
N HIS A 84 -9.26 0.68 8.41
CA HIS A 84 -9.83 0.44 9.73
C HIS A 84 -8.87 -0.40 10.58
N PRO A 85 -8.84 -0.19 11.90
CA PRO A 85 -8.23 -1.17 12.79
C PRO A 85 -9.14 -2.40 12.88
N ASP A 86 -8.55 -3.58 13.05
CA ASP A 86 -9.33 -4.76 13.41
C ASP A 86 -9.97 -4.60 14.80
N ALA A 87 -11.18 -5.15 14.94
CA ALA A 87 -11.92 -5.22 16.19
C ALA A 87 -12.55 -6.61 16.38
N GLY A 88 -11.70 -7.64 16.46
CA GLY A 88 -12.15 -9.02 16.69
C GLY A 88 -12.62 -9.69 15.40
N GLY A 89 -11.87 -9.49 14.33
CA GLY A 89 -12.13 -10.09 13.01
C GLY A 89 -13.11 -9.32 12.14
N THR A 90 -13.39 -8.06 12.46
CA THR A 90 -14.15 -7.14 11.59
C THR A 90 -13.62 -5.72 11.73
N PRO A 91 -13.86 -4.81 10.76
CA PRO A 91 -13.47 -3.42 10.89
C PRO A 91 -14.15 -2.76 12.10
N ASN A 92 -13.38 -2.02 12.89
CA ASN A 92 -13.91 -1.32 14.06
C ASN A 92 -15.07 -0.38 13.68
N THR A 93 -16.18 -0.45 14.40
CA THR A 93 -17.41 0.33 14.15
C THR A 93 -17.62 1.45 15.17
N THR A 94 -16.77 1.56 16.19
CA THR A 94 -16.93 2.58 17.24
C THR A 94 -16.53 3.96 16.72
N PRO A 95 -17.35 5.02 16.86
CA PRO A 95 -17.02 6.35 16.30
C PRO A 95 -15.63 6.89 16.69
N ALA A 96 -15.17 6.59 17.92
CA ALA A 96 -13.87 7.01 18.44
C ALA A 96 -12.66 6.20 17.91
N GLY A 97 -12.89 5.07 17.23
CA GLY A 97 -11.85 4.17 16.73
C GLY A 97 -12.15 3.53 15.37
N ALA A 98 -13.23 3.92 14.69
CA ALA A 98 -13.76 3.22 13.53
C ALA A 98 -12.87 3.37 12.29
N LYS A 99 -12.05 4.41 12.22
CA LYS A 99 -11.22 4.70 11.04
C LYS A 99 -9.84 5.18 11.48
N LEU A 100 -8.82 4.57 10.89
CA LEU A 100 -7.45 5.09 10.99
C LEU A 100 -7.22 6.20 9.97
N SER A 101 -7.77 6.06 8.76
CA SER A 101 -7.63 7.01 7.67
C SER A 101 -8.74 6.83 6.65
N GLN A 102 -9.23 7.92 6.05
CA GLN A 102 -10.22 7.91 4.97
C GLN A 102 -9.97 9.06 4.01
N GLY A 103 -10.02 8.80 2.70
CA GLY A 103 -9.78 9.81 1.68
C GLY A 103 -10.42 9.49 0.34
N PHE A 104 -10.64 10.53 -0.45
CA PHE A 104 -10.98 10.39 -1.86
C PHE A 104 -9.73 10.47 -2.71
N VAL A 105 -9.60 9.55 -3.65
CA VAL A 105 -8.50 9.50 -4.61
C VAL A 105 -9.04 9.44 -6.02
N HIS A 106 -8.29 10.04 -6.95
CA HIS A 106 -8.52 9.89 -8.37
C HIS A 106 -7.54 8.85 -8.90
N ALA A 107 -8.07 7.79 -9.52
CA ALA A 107 -7.27 6.70 -10.05
C ALA A 107 -7.62 6.43 -11.51
N THR A 108 -6.60 6.07 -12.28
CA THR A 108 -6.75 5.57 -13.64
C THR A 108 -6.63 4.06 -13.60
N GLY A 109 -7.62 3.36 -14.17
CA GLY A 109 -7.57 1.92 -14.36
C GLY A 109 -6.82 1.58 -15.64
N VAL A 110 -5.88 0.64 -15.59
CA VAL A 110 -5.21 0.08 -16.77
C VAL A 110 -5.41 -1.42 -16.85
N ASP A 111 -5.67 -1.93 -18.05
CA ASP A 111 -5.83 -3.35 -18.34
C ASP A 111 -4.80 -3.74 -19.42
N PRO A 112 -3.56 -4.11 -19.01
CA PRO A 112 -2.46 -4.29 -19.96
C PRO A 112 -2.58 -5.55 -20.84
N ASP A 113 -3.28 -6.57 -20.37
CA ASP A 113 -3.44 -7.86 -21.04
C ASP A 113 -4.83 -8.06 -21.67
N GLY A 114 -5.79 -7.19 -21.36
CA GLY A 114 -7.11 -7.16 -21.97
C GLY A 114 -8.08 -8.20 -21.41
N ASP A 115 -7.83 -8.68 -20.18
CA ASP A 115 -8.66 -9.70 -19.54
C ASP A 115 -9.89 -9.13 -18.83
N GLY A 116 -10.01 -7.80 -18.78
CA GLY A 116 -11.09 -7.07 -18.14
C GLY A 116 -10.86 -6.80 -16.64
N ILE A 117 -9.69 -7.10 -16.10
CA ILE A 117 -9.25 -6.76 -14.75
C ILE A 117 -8.34 -5.54 -14.81
N PHE A 118 -8.86 -4.42 -14.33
CA PHE A 118 -8.16 -3.15 -14.35
C PHE A 118 -7.37 -2.98 -13.06
N HIS A 119 -6.11 -2.65 -13.22
CA HIS A 119 -5.22 -2.21 -12.16
C HIS A 119 -5.40 -0.71 -11.91
N TYR A 120 -5.75 -0.36 -10.67
CA TYR A 120 -5.87 1.01 -10.20
C TYR A 120 -4.72 1.36 -9.25
N PHE A 121 -4.23 2.59 -9.34
CA PHE A 121 -3.16 3.11 -8.51
C PHE A 121 -3.54 4.49 -7.95
N ALA A 122 -3.24 4.74 -6.68
CA ALA A 122 -3.31 6.07 -6.09
C ALA A 122 -2.15 6.35 -5.12
N ASN A 123 -1.66 7.59 -5.16
CA ASN A 123 -0.79 8.11 -4.10
C ASN A 123 -1.62 8.39 -2.84
N TRP A 124 -1.12 7.99 -1.68
CA TRP A 124 -1.80 8.16 -0.38
C TRP A 124 -1.21 9.29 0.49
N SER A 125 -0.23 10.03 -0.03
CA SER A 125 0.32 11.21 0.62
C SER A 125 -0.60 12.43 0.40
N PRO A 126 -0.90 13.27 1.42
CA PRO A 126 -0.23 13.37 2.73
C PRO A 126 -0.95 12.65 3.88
N MET A 127 -1.84 11.69 3.59
CA MET A 127 -2.79 11.15 4.58
C MET A 127 -2.11 10.40 5.74
N GLY A 128 -0.83 10.05 5.60
CA GLY A 128 0.08 9.88 6.73
C GLY A 128 -0.21 8.66 7.62
N LEU A 129 -1.02 7.71 7.16
CA LEU A 129 -1.32 6.48 7.88
C LEU A 129 -0.05 5.67 8.14
N PHE A 130 0.24 5.38 9.40
CA PHE A 130 1.30 4.45 9.78
C PHE A 130 0.70 3.08 10.09
N LEU A 131 1.22 2.05 9.45
CA LEU A 131 0.87 0.67 9.70
C LEU A 131 2.02 -0.01 10.44
N ALA A 132 1.67 -0.72 11.52
CA ALA A 132 2.59 -1.58 12.24
C ALA A 132 2.56 -3.00 11.64
N GLU A 133 3.74 -3.60 11.51
CA GLU A 133 3.94 -5.01 11.12
C GLU A 133 3.22 -5.94 12.09
N GLY A 134 2.63 -7.01 11.57
CA GLY A 134 1.99 -8.05 12.39
C GLY A 134 0.70 -7.62 13.10
N VAL A 135 0.12 -6.48 12.74
CA VAL A 135 -1.17 -6.00 13.25
C VAL A 135 -2.22 -6.11 12.14
N ASP A 136 -3.40 -6.62 12.48
CA ASP A 136 -4.48 -6.77 11.51
C ASP A 136 -5.20 -5.44 11.29
N TYR A 137 -5.41 -5.13 10.02
CA TYR A 137 -6.16 -3.96 9.55
C TYR A 137 -7.19 -4.40 8.52
N TRP A 138 -8.10 -3.48 8.18
CA TRP A 138 -9.02 -3.67 7.08
C TRP A 138 -8.87 -2.56 6.05
N PHE A 139 -8.83 -2.93 4.78
CA PHE A 139 -8.74 -2.05 3.62
C PHE A 139 -10.07 -2.03 2.88
N SER A 140 -10.60 -0.83 2.63
CA SER A 140 -11.83 -0.64 1.88
C SER A 140 -11.63 0.34 0.75
N VAL A 141 -12.18 -0.01 -0.42
CA VAL A 141 -12.29 0.86 -1.58
C VAL A 141 -13.75 0.87 -2.01
N ALA A 142 -14.29 2.05 -2.26
CA ALA A 142 -15.64 2.24 -2.77
C ALA A 142 -15.62 3.23 -3.93
N ASN A 143 -16.31 2.91 -5.02
CA ASN A 143 -16.40 3.82 -6.16
C ASN A 143 -17.67 4.69 -6.02
N SER A 144 -17.55 5.96 -6.41
CA SER A 144 -18.71 6.86 -6.55
C SER A 144 -19.66 6.45 -7.68
N GLN A 145 -19.16 5.69 -8.65
CA GLN A 145 -19.93 5.12 -9.75
C GLN A 145 -20.49 3.74 -9.37
N SER A 146 -21.75 3.50 -9.74
CA SER A 146 -22.55 2.41 -9.17
C SER A 146 -22.37 1.03 -9.82
N SER A 147 -21.34 0.79 -10.62
CA SER A 147 -21.12 -0.52 -11.26
C SER A 147 -19.67 -1.01 -11.29
N TRP A 148 -18.76 -0.35 -10.56
CA TRP A 148 -17.42 -0.89 -10.35
C TRP A 148 -17.46 -2.08 -9.38
N THR A 149 -16.76 -3.15 -9.70
CA THR A 149 -16.68 -4.37 -8.88
C THR A 149 -15.24 -4.73 -8.58
N TRP A 150 -15.01 -5.39 -7.45
CA TRP A 150 -13.70 -5.89 -7.05
C TRP A 150 -13.25 -7.07 -7.91
N ALA A 151 -11.93 -7.21 -8.08
CA ALA A 151 -11.33 -8.47 -8.46
C ALA A 151 -11.01 -9.29 -7.21
N SER A 152 -11.15 -10.62 -7.30
CA SER A 152 -10.78 -11.55 -6.24
C SER A 152 -9.27 -11.55 -6.04
N GLY A 153 -8.83 -11.68 -4.80
CA GLY A 153 -7.45 -11.94 -4.45
C GLY A 153 -7.06 -13.39 -4.72
N LEU A 154 -5.79 -13.61 -5.04
CA LEU A 154 -5.12 -14.89 -4.81
C LEU A 154 -4.56 -14.91 -3.38
N ALA A 155 -4.01 -16.05 -2.95
CA ALA A 155 -3.30 -16.08 -1.67
C ALA A 155 -2.21 -14.99 -1.64
N PRO A 156 -2.07 -14.23 -0.52
CA PRO A 156 -1.10 -13.16 -0.43
C PRO A 156 0.33 -13.62 -0.76
N SER A 157 1.01 -12.88 -1.63
CA SER A 157 2.42 -13.08 -1.95
C SER A 157 3.34 -12.36 -0.94
N VAL A 158 2.81 -11.34 -0.26
CA VAL A 158 3.46 -10.53 0.78
C VAL A 158 2.45 -10.23 1.89
N GLY A 159 2.85 -10.36 3.15
CA GLY A 159 1.94 -10.22 4.28
C GLY A 159 1.10 -11.48 4.51
N SER A 160 -0.03 -11.33 5.19
CA SER A 160 -1.01 -12.40 5.39
C SER A 160 -2.42 -11.84 5.51
N GLU A 161 -3.39 -12.74 5.45
CA GLU A 161 -4.82 -12.52 5.74
C GLU A 161 -5.28 -13.61 6.71
N GLN A 162 -6.30 -13.30 7.49
CA GLN A 162 -6.83 -14.21 8.51
C GLN A 162 -8.34 -14.43 8.36
N TYR A 163 -9.08 -13.48 7.80
CA TYR A 163 -10.53 -13.52 7.72
C TYR A 163 -10.99 -13.50 6.26
N ASP A 164 -12.30 -13.67 6.05
CA ASP A 164 -12.91 -13.37 4.75
C ASP A 164 -13.27 -11.88 4.68
N ALA A 165 -13.36 -11.35 3.48
CA ALA A 165 -13.86 -10.00 3.23
C ALA A 165 -15.26 -9.79 3.84
N VAL A 166 -15.53 -8.55 4.22
CA VAL A 166 -16.79 -8.15 4.83
C VAL A 166 -17.52 -7.10 4.02
N VAL A 167 -18.84 -7.08 4.19
CA VAL A 167 -19.72 -6.07 3.62
C VAL A 167 -20.44 -5.29 4.70
N SER A 168 -20.39 -3.97 4.60
CA SER A 168 -21.17 -3.07 5.44
C SER A 168 -22.55 -2.87 4.87
N THR A 169 -23.53 -2.93 5.75
CA THR A 169 -24.95 -2.64 5.46
C THR A 169 -25.29 -1.14 5.52
N GLY A 170 -24.33 -0.30 5.90
CA GLY A 170 -24.40 1.16 5.81
C GLY A 170 -25.49 1.84 6.62
N VAL A 171 -25.81 1.28 7.78
CA VAL A 171 -26.75 1.82 8.79
C VAL A 171 -26.06 2.17 10.11
N GLY A 172 -24.74 2.32 10.10
CA GLY A 172 -23.95 2.67 11.29
C GLY A 172 -24.38 4.00 11.94
N PRO A 173 -24.13 4.17 13.24
CA PRO A 173 -24.63 5.31 14.04
C PRO A 173 -24.15 6.69 13.55
N ASP A 174 -23.02 6.75 12.83
CA ASP A 174 -22.48 7.97 12.22
C ASP A 174 -22.93 8.16 10.74
N GLY A 175 -23.88 7.34 10.26
CA GLY A 175 -24.63 7.53 9.02
C GLY A 175 -23.90 7.20 7.71
N GLY A 176 -22.64 6.80 7.75
CA GLY A 176 -21.85 6.43 6.57
C GLY A 176 -21.77 4.92 6.31
N PRO A 177 -21.53 4.49 5.06
CA PRO A 177 -21.42 3.07 4.73
C PRO A 177 -20.15 2.40 5.27
N HIS A 178 -19.18 3.15 5.78
CA HIS A 178 -17.93 2.62 6.37
C HIS A 178 -18.01 2.28 7.87
N PHE A 179 -19.20 2.38 8.48
CA PHE A 179 -19.37 2.22 9.94
C PHE A 179 -20.12 0.95 10.33
N GLY A 180 -20.19 -0.02 9.41
CA GLY A 180 -20.89 -1.27 9.61
C GLY A 180 -22.42 -1.10 9.77
N PRO A 181 -23.10 -2.10 10.38
CA PRO A 181 -22.53 -3.39 10.80
C PRO A 181 -21.99 -4.19 9.60
N TRP A 182 -20.98 -5.02 9.89
CA TRP A 182 -20.22 -5.82 8.92
C TRP A 182 -20.70 -7.26 8.94
N ASN A 183 -20.88 -7.85 7.76
CA ASN A 183 -21.16 -9.27 7.59
C ASN A 183 -20.09 -9.90 6.70
N TYR A 184 -19.62 -11.08 7.06
CA TYR A 184 -18.68 -11.84 6.22
C TYR A 184 -19.31 -12.21 4.87
N ILE A 185 -18.47 -12.18 3.85
CA ILE A 185 -18.72 -12.74 2.54
C ILE A 185 -17.84 -13.99 2.45
N ALA A 186 -18.41 -15.15 2.70
CA ALA A 186 -17.65 -16.39 2.79
C ALA A 186 -16.81 -16.65 1.53
N ASP A 187 -15.59 -17.14 1.74
CA ASP A 187 -14.64 -17.55 0.69
C ASP A 187 -14.29 -16.43 -0.30
N GLN A 188 -14.16 -15.19 0.20
CA GLN A 188 -13.87 -14.03 -0.63
C GLN A 188 -12.76 -13.16 -0.05
N ASP A 189 -11.66 -13.08 -0.81
CA ASP A 189 -10.57 -12.10 -0.62
C ASP A 189 -10.51 -11.20 -1.85
N PHE A 190 -9.98 -9.99 -1.71
CA PHE A 190 -9.87 -8.99 -2.76
C PHE A 190 -8.42 -8.68 -3.09
N ALA A 191 -8.16 -8.37 -4.35
CA ALA A 191 -6.82 -8.06 -4.80
C ALA A 191 -6.46 -6.59 -4.51
N PHE A 192 -5.44 -6.40 -3.66
CA PHE A 192 -4.84 -5.10 -3.39
C PHE A 192 -3.38 -5.22 -2.96
N ARG A 193 -2.69 -4.08 -3.02
CA ARG A 193 -1.28 -3.95 -2.61
C ARG A 193 -1.09 -2.64 -1.88
N ILE A 194 -0.29 -2.70 -0.80
CA ILE A 194 0.04 -1.55 0.03
C ILE A 194 1.55 -1.34 0.02
N ASN A 195 1.94 -0.10 -0.27
CA ASN A 195 3.32 0.30 -0.38
C ASN A 195 3.67 1.34 0.69
N VAL A 196 4.86 1.21 1.28
CA VAL A 196 5.47 2.22 2.17
C VAL A 196 6.83 2.63 1.61
N PRO A 197 7.34 3.84 1.89
CA PRO A 197 8.71 4.19 1.55
C PRO A 197 9.70 3.27 2.27
N GLU A 198 10.79 2.90 1.60
CA GLU A 198 11.86 2.11 2.22
C GLU A 198 12.33 2.74 3.55
N PRO A 199 12.31 1.99 4.66
CA PRO A 199 12.77 2.49 5.94
C PRO A 199 14.29 2.70 5.92
N ALA A 200 14.72 3.96 5.93
CA ALA A 200 16.06 4.41 6.34
C ALA A 200 17.27 3.82 5.59
N LEU A 201 17.11 3.13 4.46
CA LEU A 201 18.24 2.63 3.66
C LEU A 201 19.17 3.79 3.26
N PHE A 202 18.61 4.96 2.99
CA PHE A 202 19.35 6.20 2.78
C PHE A 202 20.08 6.71 4.03
N ALA A 203 19.51 6.53 5.22
CA ALA A 203 20.18 6.91 6.46
C ALA A 203 21.36 5.97 6.74
N LEU A 204 21.20 4.65 6.54
CA LEU A 204 22.28 3.67 6.66
C LEU A 204 23.38 3.91 5.62
N MET A 205 23.00 4.19 4.36
CA MET A 205 23.95 4.58 3.33
C MET A 205 24.69 5.86 3.70
N GLY A 206 23.98 6.87 4.22
CA GLY A 206 24.58 8.12 4.70
C GLY A 206 25.58 7.89 5.84
N LEU A 207 25.24 7.05 6.82
CA LEU A 207 26.15 6.68 7.91
C LEU A 207 27.36 5.90 7.41
N GLY A 208 27.17 4.98 6.46
CA GLY A 208 28.26 4.26 5.80
C GLY A 208 29.25 5.21 5.13
N LEU A 209 28.76 6.14 4.33
CA LEU A 209 29.58 7.15 3.64
C LEU A 209 30.30 8.08 4.63
N ALA A 210 29.61 8.53 5.69
CA ALA A 210 30.22 9.33 6.75
C ALA A 210 31.37 8.58 7.45
N GLY A 211 31.18 7.30 7.75
CA GLY A 211 32.21 6.43 8.32
C GLY A 211 33.45 6.32 7.42
N PHE A 212 33.27 6.13 6.12
CA PHE A 212 34.37 6.13 5.14
C PHE A 212 35.10 7.48 5.09
N GLY A 213 34.36 8.59 5.12
CA GLY A 213 34.93 9.94 5.16
C GLY A 213 35.82 10.18 6.38
N CYS A 214 35.33 9.81 7.57
CA CYS A 214 36.06 9.96 8.82
C CYS A 214 37.33 9.07 8.87
N ARG A 215 37.27 7.84 8.35
CA ARG A 215 38.44 6.95 8.28
C ARG A 215 39.56 7.56 7.45
N ARG A 216 39.24 8.11 6.28
CA ARG A 216 40.23 8.73 5.37
C ARG A 216 40.89 9.97 5.97
N GLN A 217 40.18 10.73 6.80
CA GLN A 217 40.77 11.89 7.50
C GLN A 217 41.77 11.47 8.58
N ARG A 218 41.60 10.30 9.20
CA ARG A 218 42.50 9.80 10.24
C ARG A 218 43.86 9.39 9.67
N GLU A 219 43.87 8.76 8.50
CA GLU A 219 45.11 8.33 7.81
C GLU A 219 45.98 9.52 7.40
N LYS A 220 45.39 10.67 7.06
CA LYS A 220 46.13 11.90 6.74
C LYS A 220 46.84 12.55 7.92
N LYS A 221 46.42 12.28 9.17
CA LYS A 221 47.04 12.87 10.36
C LYS A 221 48.24 12.07 10.88
N THR A 222 48.43 10.85 10.38
CA THR A 222 49.49 9.92 10.82
C THR A 222 50.66 9.80 9.84
N SER A 223 50.66 10.58 8.76
CA SER A 223 51.79 10.76 7.83
C SER A 223 52.26 12.20 7.86
#